data_AF-A0A944LF67-F1
#
_entry.id   AF-A0A944LF67-F1
#
_cell.length_a   1.000
_cell.length_b   1.000
_cell.length_c   1.000
_cell.angle_alpha   90.00
_cell.angle_beta   90.00
_cell.angle_gamma   90.00
#
_symmetry.space_group_name_H-M   'P 1'
#
loop_
_entity.id
_entity.type
_entity.pdbx_description
1 polymer ?
#
loop_
_entity_poly.entity_id
_entity_poly.type
_entity_poly.pdbx_seq_one_letter_code
_entity_poly.pdbx_strand_id
1 'polypeptide(L)'
;MVPRFDAKFVLDEIDAHQVTTMFAVPGMLSRMADEVDGGGAPRLGSLRRVLYGGAPVETDEIKRYVRVFGRTLSQLYGRYEAGCP
;
A
#
# COMPACT_ATOMS: atom_id res chain seq x y z
N MET A 1 -17.94 0.75 -9.76
CA MET A 1 -17.44 -0.47 -9.08
C MET A 1 -16.23 -0.94 -9.86
N VAL A 2 -15.04 -1.02 -9.23
CA VAL A 2 -13.85 -1.59 -9.89
C VAL A 2 -13.86 -3.10 -9.64
N PRO A 3 -14.03 -3.96 -10.65
CA PRO A 3 -14.21 -5.40 -10.47
C PRO A 3 -12.92 -6.12 -10.03
N ARG A 4 -11.77 -5.45 -10.14
CA ARG A 4 -10.44 -5.95 -9.76
C ARG A 4 -9.60 -4.79 -9.25
N PHE A 5 -8.64 -5.07 -8.38
CA PHE A 5 -7.65 -4.08 -7.95
C PHE A 5 -6.90 -3.48 -9.15
N ASP A 6 -6.90 -2.14 -9.22
CA ASP A 6 -6.14 -1.33 -10.16
C ASP A 6 -5.29 -0.34 -9.36
N ALA A 7 -3.96 -0.45 -9.50
CA ALA A 7 -3.03 0.35 -8.73
C ALA A 7 -3.12 1.84 -9.08
N LYS A 8 -3.25 2.17 -10.37
CA LYS A 8 -3.34 3.54 -10.86
C LYS A 8 -4.60 4.21 -10.32
N PHE A 9 -5.73 3.51 -10.45
CA PHE A 9 -7.01 4.01 -9.94
C PHE A 9 -6.93 4.29 -8.44
N VAL A 10 -6.40 3.36 -7.64
CA VAL A 10 -6.28 3.53 -6.18
C VAL A 10 -5.37 4.71 -5.84
N LEU A 11 -4.26 4.86 -6.55
CA LEU A 11 -3.31 5.94 -6.39
C LEU A 11 -3.92 7.32 -6.74
N ASP A 12 -4.73 7.40 -7.80
CA ASP A 12 -5.47 8.61 -8.19
C ASP A 12 -6.53 8.97 -7.13
N GLU A 13 -7.25 7.98 -6.60
CA GLU A 13 -8.26 8.19 -5.55
C GLU A 13 -7.63 8.62 -4.21
N ILE A 14 -6.43 8.14 -3.88
CA ILE A 14 -5.69 8.57 -2.69
C ILE A 14 -5.41 10.08 -2.76
N ASP A 15 -4.98 10.57 -3.92
CA ASP A 15 -4.73 12.01 -4.13
C ASP A 15 -6.04 12.80 -4.21
N ALA A 16 -7.04 12.32 -4.95
CA ALA A 16 -8.33 13.01 -5.10
C ALA A 16 -9.06 13.18 -3.76
N HIS A 17 -9.02 12.16 -2.90
CA HIS A 17 -9.73 12.16 -1.62
C HIS A 17 -8.85 12.46 -0.41
N GLN A 18 -7.56 12.73 -0.63
CA GLN A 18 -6.58 12.99 0.43
C GLN A 18 -6.61 11.89 1.50
N VAL A 19 -6.61 10.63 1.05
CA VAL A 19 -6.71 9.46 1.93
C VAL A 19 -5.53 9.47 2.90
N THR A 20 -5.83 9.27 4.19
CA THR A 20 -4.82 9.33 5.26
C THR A 20 -4.41 7.96 5.79
N THR A 21 -5.30 6.97 5.66
CA THR A 21 -5.08 5.61 6.16
C THR A 21 -5.63 4.59 5.15
N MET A 22 -4.85 3.55 4.86
CA MET A 22 -5.31 2.45 4.01
C MET A 22 -4.79 1.10 4.54
N PHE A 23 -5.49 0.03 4.15
CA PHE A 23 -5.05 -1.34 4.34
C PHE A 23 -4.77 -1.98 2.98
N ALA A 24 -3.64 -2.67 2.85
CA ALA A 24 -3.24 -3.33 1.61
C ALA A 24 -2.54 -4.66 1.87
N VAL A 25 -2.77 -5.64 0.99
CA VAL A 25 -1.95 -6.86 0.97
C VAL A 25 -0.63 -6.60 0.23
N PRO A 26 0.43 -7.39 0.46
CA PRO A 26 1.73 -7.17 -0.18
C PRO A 26 1.65 -7.02 -1.70
N GLY A 27 0.92 -7.90 -2.39
CA GLY A 27 0.79 -7.81 -3.85
C GLY A 27 0.02 -6.58 -4.38
N MET A 28 -0.68 -5.82 -3.52
CA MET A 28 -1.22 -4.51 -3.87
C MET A 28 -0.14 -3.43 -3.74
N LEU A 29 0.68 -3.50 -2.68
CA LEU A 29 1.82 -2.60 -2.49
C LEU A 29 2.85 -2.75 -3.61
N SER A 30 3.18 -3.96 -4.06
CA SER A 30 4.09 -4.17 -5.20
C SER A 30 3.59 -3.46 -6.45
N ARG A 31 2.31 -3.63 -6.80
CA ARG A 31 1.72 -3.02 -8.00
C ARG A 31 1.65 -1.50 -7.93
N MET A 32 1.36 -0.95 -6.75
CA MET A 32 1.39 0.50 -6.54
C MET A 32 2.82 1.03 -6.61
N ALA A 33 3.81 0.31 -6.06
CA ALA A 33 5.22 0.67 -6.21
C ALA A 33 5.68 0.61 -7.67
N ASP A 34 5.23 -0.37 -8.46
CA ASP A 34 5.50 -0.46 -9.89
C ASP A 34 4.95 0.74 -10.67
N GLU A 35 3.72 1.18 -10.38
CA GLU A 35 3.13 2.37 -11.03
C GLU A 35 3.91 3.64 -10.69
N VAL A 36 4.33 3.81 -9.43
CA VAL A 36 5.13 4.96 -9.00
C VAL A 36 6.52 4.97 -9.64
N ASP A 37 7.22 3.83 -9.63
CA ASP A 37 8.53 3.70 -10.26
C ASP A 37 8.45 3.88 -11.80
N GLY A 38 7.31 3.55 -12.40
CA GLY A 38 6.99 3.79 -13.82
C GLY A 38 6.71 5.25 -14.19
N GLY A 39 6.75 6.18 -13.23
CA GLY A 39 6.50 7.61 -13.45
C GLY A 39 5.06 8.06 -13.22
N GLY A 40 4.18 7.17 -12.75
CA GLY A 40 2.85 7.55 -12.26
C GLY A 40 3.00 8.23 -10.90
N ALA A 41 2.97 9.57 -10.86
CA ALA A 41 3.23 10.33 -9.64
C ALA A 41 1.99 11.04 -9.07
N PRO A 42 1.05 10.34 -8.44
CA PRO A 42 0.09 10.96 -7.54
C PRO A 42 0.76 11.31 -6.21
N ARG A 43 0.30 12.39 -5.58
CA ARG A 43 0.87 12.86 -4.32
C ARG A 43 0.41 11.94 -3.18
N LEU A 44 1.28 11.04 -2.73
CA LEU A 44 1.05 10.22 -1.53
C LEU A 44 1.26 11.00 -0.21
N GLY A 45 1.38 12.32 -0.26
CA GLY A 45 1.65 13.16 0.92
C GLY A 45 0.53 13.19 1.95
N SER A 46 -0.70 12.84 1.57
CA SER A 46 -1.82 12.71 2.50
C SER A 46 -1.75 11.44 3.35
N LEU A 47 -1.11 10.38 2.85
CA LEU A 47 -1.02 9.10 3.54
C LEU A 47 -0.16 9.25 4.81
N ARG A 48 -0.74 8.84 5.93
CA ARG A 48 -0.09 8.81 7.25
C ARG A 48 0.15 7.39 7.72
N ARG A 49 -0.73 6.45 7.35
CA ARG A 49 -0.67 5.05 7.75
C ARG A 49 -1.05 4.11 6.61
N VAL A 50 -0.14 3.21 6.28
CA VAL A 50 -0.37 2.12 5.33
C VAL A 50 -0.18 0.81 6.11
N LEU A 51 -1.30 0.21 6.48
CA LEU A 51 -1.33 -1.06 7.18
C LEU A 51 -1.20 -2.18 6.15
N TYR A 52 -0.27 -3.11 6.37
CA TYR A 52 -0.10 -4.23 5.45
C TYR A 52 0.18 -5.55 6.16
N GLY A 53 -0.34 -6.65 5.62
CA GLY A 53 -0.20 -7.96 6.24
C GLY A 53 -0.88 -9.05 5.42
N GLY A 54 -0.91 -10.27 5.97
CA GLY A 54 -1.58 -11.42 5.36
C GLY A 54 -0.74 -12.27 4.40
N ALA A 55 0.52 -11.88 4.15
CA ALA A 55 1.49 -12.72 3.43
C ALA A 55 2.93 -12.33 3.82
N PRO A 56 3.90 -13.25 3.72
CA PRO A 56 5.32 -12.93 3.88
C PRO A 56 5.77 -11.95 2.79
N VAL A 57 6.70 -11.07 3.14
CA VAL A 57 7.28 -10.07 2.24
C VAL A 57 8.79 -10.14 2.37
N GLU A 58 9.48 -10.20 1.23
CA GLU A 58 10.94 -10.21 1.20
C GLU A 58 11.52 -8.87 1.64
N THR A 59 12.71 -8.90 2.25
CA THR A 59 13.33 -7.70 2.85
C THR A 59 13.56 -6.60 1.82
N ASP A 60 13.94 -6.94 0.59
CA ASP A 60 14.17 -5.95 -0.47
C ASP A 60 12.88 -5.30 -0.97
N GLU A 61 11.77 -6.01 -0.89
CA GLU A 61 10.46 -5.50 -1.25
C GLU A 61 9.91 -4.54 -0.18
N ILE A 62 10.17 -4.83 1.10
CA ILE A 62 9.89 -3.88 2.20
C ILE A 62 10.70 -2.59 2.01
N LYS A 63 12.00 -2.67 1.68
CA LYS A 63 12.82 -1.48 1.39
C LYS A 63 12.26 -0.67 0.23
N ARG A 64 11.76 -1.35 -0.82
CA ARG A 64 11.10 -0.69 -1.95
C ARG A 64 9.84 0.04 -1.52
N TYR A 65 8.99 -0.60 -0.71
CA TYR A 65 7.80 0.05 -0.17
C TYR A 65 8.15 1.28 0.68
N VAL A 66 9.16 1.20 1.53
CA VAL A 66 9.62 2.34 2.35
C VAL A 66 10.08 3.50 1.46
N ARG A 67 10.71 3.24 0.31
CA ARG A 67 11.10 4.28 -0.63
C ARG A 67 9.89 4.96 -1.28
N VAL A 68 8.86 4.20 -1.63
CA VAL A 68 7.67 4.71 -2.33
C VAL A 68 6.68 5.38 -1.37
N PHE A 69 6.32 4.70 -0.27
CA PHE A 69 5.30 5.14 0.69
C PHE A 69 5.87 5.91 1.88
N GLY A 70 7.20 5.94 2.03
CA GLY A 70 7.87 6.59 3.15
C GLY A 70 7.68 5.84 4.48
N ARG A 71 7.82 6.58 5.58
CA ARG A 71 7.72 6.07 6.96
C ARG A 71 6.27 5.82 7.44
N THR A 72 5.35 5.57 6.51
CA THR A 72 3.92 5.40 6.80
C THR A 72 3.51 3.93 6.94
N LEU A 73 4.41 3.00 6.59
CA LEU A 73 4.14 1.56 6.60
C LEU A 73 4.09 1.00 8.02
N SER A 74 3.07 0.19 8.29
CA SER A 74 2.91 -0.57 9.53
C SER A 74 2.54 -2.01 9.18
N GLN A 75 3.42 -2.95 9.49
CA GLN A 75 3.17 -4.37 9.23
C GLN A 75 2.26 -4.94 10.31
N LEU A 76 1.12 -5.49 9.89
CA LEU A 76 0.22 -6.26 10.71
C LEU A 76 0.60 -7.73 10.59
N TYR A 77 0.96 -8.32 11.73
CA TYR A 77 1.17 -9.75 11.86
C TYR A 77 0.01 -10.34 12.64
N GLY A 78 -0.72 -11.26 12.01
CA GLY A 78 -1.88 -11.90 12.60
C GLY A 78 -2.25 -13.15 11.83
N ARG A 79 -3.00 -14.03 12.51
CA ARG A 79 -3.64 -15.21 11.95
C ARG A 79 -5.14 -15.08 12.13
N TYR A 80 -5.91 -15.59 11.18
CA TYR A 80 -7.37 -15.49 11.23
C TYR A 80 -7.95 -16.13 12.51
N GLU A 81 -7.33 -17.21 13.00
CA GLU A 81 -7.74 -17.94 14.19
C GLU A 81 -7.47 -17.19 15.51
N ALA A 82 -6.65 -16.14 15.49
CA ALA A 82 -6.30 -15.34 16.66
C ALA A 82 -7.18 -14.08 16.82
N GLY A 83 -8.15 -13.87 15.93
CA GLY A 83 -8.97 -12.65 15.87
C GLY A 83 -8.37 -11.56 14.97
N CYS A 84 -9.09 -10.43 14.83
CA CYS A 84 -8.60 -9.30 14.04
C CYS A 84 -7.47 -8.59 14.80
N PRO A 85 -6.27 -8.45 14.20
CA PRO A 85 -5.17 -7.66 14.75
C PRO A 85 -5.41 -6.15 14.64
#